data_AF-A0A1U7DDG9-F1
#
_entry.id   AF-A0A1U7DDG9-F1
#
_cell.length_a   1.000
_cell.length_b   1.000
_cell.length_c   1.000
_cell.angle_alpha   90.00
_cell.angle_beta   90.00
_cell.angle_gamma   90.00
#
_symmetry.space_group_name_H-M   'P 1'
#
loop_
_entity.id
_entity.type
_entity.pdbx_description
1 polymer ?
#
loop_
_entity_poly.entity_id
_entity_poly.type
_entity_poly.pdbx_seq_one_letter_code
_entity_poly.pdbx_strand_id
1 'polypeptide(L)' 'MTGPAKLYSYTVIHPNPKSGQKPFVLALVDFAQGARVFGRLDMAPDQVRIGMAVGAVPAEGPEGQTYRFAPLKGN' A
#
# COMPACT_ATOMS: atom_id res chain seq x y z
N MET A 1 -12.02 -6.68 4.20
CA MET A 1 -11.33 -7.66 3.35
C MET A 1 -10.13 -8.16 4.12
N THR A 2 -10.01 -9.46 4.32
CA THR A 2 -8.95 -10.08 5.13
C THR A 2 -8.20 -11.11 4.28
N GLY A 3 -6.89 -11.19 4.46
CA GLY A 3 -6.03 -12.14 3.72
C GLY A 3 -5.02 -11.47 2.78
N PRO A 4 -4.15 -12.27 2.13
CA PRO A 4 -3.13 -11.79 1.21
C PRO A 4 -3.75 -11.16 -0.04
N ALA A 5 -3.15 -10.09 -0.52
CA ALA A 5 -3.44 -9.44 -1.80
C ALA A 5 -2.19 -9.37 -2.66
N LYS A 6 -2.37 -9.32 -3.97
CA LYS A 6 -1.28 -9.18 -4.95
C LYS A 6 -1.22 -7.73 -5.42
N LEU A 7 -0.04 -7.12 -5.41
CA LEU A 7 0.13 -5.77 -5.95
C LEU A 7 -0.11 -5.79 -7.48
N TYR A 8 -1.13 -5.08 -7.94
CA TYR A 8 -1.48 -5.00 -9.36
C TYR A 8 -0.73 -3.85 -10.05
N SER A 9 -0.81 -2.65 -9.48
CA SER A 9 -0.13 -1.45 -9.98
C SER A 9 0.15 -0.50 -8.82
N TYR A 10 1.08 0.42 -9.00
CA TYR A 10 1.40 1.43 -8.00
C TYR A 10 1.84 2.74 -8.64
N THR A 11 1.73 3.81 -7.88
CA THR A 11 2.28 5.13 -8.21
C THR A 11 3.14 5.64 -7.07
N VAL A 12 4.25 6.29 -7.41
CA VAL A 12 5.07 7.00 -6.43
C VAL A 12 4.64 8.46 -6.40
N ILE A 13 4.04 8.88 -5.30
CA ILE A 13 3.74 10.28 -5.07
C ILE A 13 5.03 10.98 -4.67
N HIS A 14 5.34 12.07 -5.37
CA HIS A 14 6.45 12.98 -5.06
C HIS A 14 5.84 14.29 -4.55
N PRO A 15 5.66 14.44 -3.22
CA PRO A 15 5.05 15.64 -2.64
C PRO A 15 5.88 16.89 -2.93
N ASN A 16 5.24 18.06 -2.81
CA ASN A 16 5.97 19.32 -2.84
C ASN A 16 7.08 19.30 -1.76
N PRO A 17 8.34 19.63 -2.09
CA PRO A 17 9.45 19.62 -1.12
C PRO A 17 9.18 20.43 0.16
N LYS A 18 8.39 21.51 0.07
CA LYS A 18 8.01 22.35 1.22
C LYS A 18 7.14 21.63 2.25
N SER A 19 6.53 20.50 1.90
CA SER A 19 5.75 19.67 2.85
C SER A 19 6.61 18.88 3.82
N GLY A 20 7.92 18.75 3.56
CA GLY A 20 8.83 17.90 4.34
C GLY A 20 8.55 16.40 4.21
N GLN A 21 7.57 15.99 3.41
CA GLN A 21 7.23 14.58 3.22
C GLN A 21 8.15 13.93 2.19
N LYS A 22 8.65 12.74 2.53
CA LYS A 22 9.37 11.87 1.57
C LYS A 22 8.39 11.30 0.53
N PRO A 23 8.88 10.95 -0.68
CA PRO A 23 8.08 10.19 -1.64
C PRO A 23 7.50 8.92 -1.02
N PHE A 24 6.28 8.57 -1.43
CA PHE A 24 5.56 7.42 -0.88
C PHE A 24 4.71 6.73 -1.93
N VAL A 25 4.28 5.51 -1.62
CA VAL A 25 3.61 4.63 -2.57
C VAL A 25 2.11 4.57 -2.31
N LEU A 26 1.33 4.73 -3.37
CA LEU A 26 -0.08 4.33 -3.42
C LEU A 26 -0.20 3.12 -4.33
N ALA A 27 -0.98 2.14 -3.91
CA ALA A 27 -1.08 0.83 -4.50
C ALA A 27 -2.52 0.49 -4.86
N LEU A 28 -2.68 -0.20 -5.98
CA LEU A 28 -3.86 -0.99 -6.32
C LEU A 28 -3.50 -2.46 -6.10
N VAL A 29 -4.27 -3.15 -5.26
CA VAL A 29 -4.03 -4.57 -4.94
C VAL A 29 -5.26 -5.40 -5.29
N ASP A 30 -5.02 -6.61 -5.78
CA ASP A 30 -6.05 -7.58 -6.09
C ASP A 30 -6.12 -8.63 -4.97
N PHE A 31 -7.27 -8.73 -4.33
CA PHE A 31 -7.56 -9.80 -3.38
C PHE A 31 -8.09 -11.04 -4.12
N ALA A 32 -7.87 -12.22 -3.54
CA ALA A 32 -8.32 -13.49 -4.14
C ALA A 32 -9.85 -13.55 -4.36
N GLN A 33 -10.62 -12.80 -3.57
CA GLN A 33 -12.07 -12.70 -3.71
C GLN A 33 -12.51 -11.80 -4.90
N GLY A 34 -11.57 -11.32 -5.73
CA GLY A 34 -11.84 -10.62 -6.99
C GLY A 34 -11.94 -9.10 -6.88
N ALA A 35 -11.95 -8.53 -5.68
CA ALA A 35 -11.98 -7.08 -5.50
C ALA A 35 -10.58 -6.46 -5.58
N ARG A 36 -10.52 -5.31 -6.27
CA ARG A 36 -9.34 -4.44 -6.36
C ARG A 36 -9.49 -3.26 -5.42
N VAL A 37 -8.49 -3.05 -4.56
CA VAL A 37 -8.53 -2.02 -3.52
C VAL A 37 -7.37 -1.06 -3.67
N PHE A 38 -7.64 0.22 -3.46
CA PHE A 38 -6.65 1.29 -3.47
C PHE A 38 -6.23 1.68 -2.05
N GLY A 39 -4.94 1.93 -1.82
CA GLY A 39 -4.47 2.36 -0.50
C GLY A 39 -2.98 2.67 -0.47
N ARG A 40 -2.51 3.23 0.64
CA ARG A 40 -1.08 3.50 0.85
C ARG A 40 -0.33 2.20 1.13
N LEU A 41 0.85 2.03 0.53
CA LEU A 41 1.75 0.91 0.79
C LEU A 41 2.93 1.37 1.63
N ASP A 42 3.13 0.75 2.79
CA ASP A 42 4.26 0.99 3.69
C ASP A 42 5.49 0.21 3.20
N MET A 43 6.08 0.72 2.12
CA MET A 43 7.32 0.22 1.51
C MET A 43 8.05 1.36 0.80
N ALA A 44 9.39 1.33 0.82
CA ALA A 44 10.18 2.31 0.07
C ALA A 44 9.96 2.14 -1.45
N PRO A 45 9.84 3.22 -2.23
CA PRO A 45 9.50 3.14 -3.66
C PRO A 45 10.40 2.22 -4.50
N ASP A 46 11.69 2.13 -4.16
CA ASP A 46 12.70 1.31 -4.83
C ASP A 46 12.59 -0.20 -4.53
N GLN A 47 11.86 -0.56 -3.48
CA GLN A 47 11.62 -1.95 -3.07
C GLN A 47 10.33 -2.53 -3.67
N VAL A 48 9.44 -1.69 -4.19
CA VAL A 48 8.14 -2.13 -4.71
C VAL A 48 8.31 -2.89 -6.03
N ARG A 49 7.61 -4.02 -6.17
CA ARG A 49 7.54 -4.81 -7.42
C ARG A 49 6.11 -5.24 -7.67
N ILE A 50 5.59 -4.98 -8.87
CA ILE A 50 4.28 -5.51 -9.29
C ILE A 50 4.27 -7.03 -9.12
N GLY A 51 3.17 -7.55 -8.58
CA GLY A 51 2.96 -8.97 -8.31
C GLY A 51 3.39 -9.45 -6.93
N MET A 52 4.04 -8.61 -6.11
CA MET A 52 4.39 -8.97 -4.73
C MET A 52 3.15 -9.17 -3.85
N ALA A 53 3.31 -9.99 -2.81
CA ALA A 53 2.26 -10.23 -1.82
C ALA A 53 2.27 -9.14 -0.73
N VAL A 54 1.09 -8.59 -0.44
CA VAL A 54 0.87 -7.57 0.58
C VAL A 54 -0.37 -7.91 1.41
N GLY A 55 -0.50 -7.32 2.59
CA GLY A 55 -1.68 -7.45 3.45
C GLY A 55 -2.20 -6.09 3.87
N ALA A 56 -3.52 -5.98 4.05
CA ALA A 56 -4.13 -4.82 4.69
C ALA A 56 -3.86 -4.85 6.20
N VAL A 57 -3.34 -3.76 6.74
CA VAL A 57 -3.09 -3.55 8.17
C VAL A 57 -3.89 -2.35 8.66
N PRO A 58 -4.41 -2.39 9.91
CA PRO A 58 -5.03 -1.22 10.52
C PRO A 58 -4.05 -0.04 10.57
N ALA A 59 -4.55 1.16 10.28
CA ALA A 59 -3.80 2.41 10.42
C ALA A 59 -4.69 3.53 10.92
N GLU A 60 -4.11 4.57 11.52
CA GLU A 60 -4.86 5.76 11.92
C GLU A 60 -4.83 6.81 10.82
N GLY A 61 -5.97 7.47 10.62
CA GLY A 61 -6.14 8.60 9.72
C GLY A 61 -6.83 9.78 10.41
N PRO A 62 -6.92 10.94 9.75
CA PRO A 62 -7.48 12.16 10.33
C PRO A 62 -8.94 12.01 10.80
N GLU A 63 -9.70 11.12 10.17
CA GLU A 63 -11.13 10.86 10.45
C GLU A 63 -11.35 9.55 11.23
N GLY A 64 -10.28 8.99 11.82
CA GLY A 64 -10.34 7.76 12.60
C GLY A 64 -9.65 6.56 11.93
N GLN A 65 -10.12 5.36 12.25
CA GLN A 65 -9.50 4.11 11.80
C GLN A 65 -9.57 3.97 10.28
N THR A 66 -8.41 3.80 9.65
CA THR A 66 -8.22 3.48 8.24
C THR A 66 -7.38 2.21 8.07
N TYR A 67 -6.87 1.97 6.86
CA TYR A 67 -5.96 0.87 6.55
C TYR A 67 -4.80 1.33 5.68
N ARG A 68 -3.73 0.53 5.69
CA ARG A 68 -2.61 0.59 4.75
C ARG A 68 -2.28 -0.81 4.27
N PHE A 69 -1.48 -0.92 3.23
CA PHE A 69 -0.87 -2.16 2.82
C PHE A 69 0.55 -2.25 3.38
N ALA A 70 0.96 -3.44 3.78
CA ALA A 70 2.34 -3.75 4.14
C ALA A 70 2.77 -5.04 3.42
N PRO A 71 4.06 -5.21 3.11
CA PRO A 71 4.58 -6.50 2.64
C PRO A 71 4.26 -7.58 3.65
N LEU A 72 3.81 -8.74 3.16
CA LEU A 72 3.76 -9.92 4.02
C LEU A 72 5.20 -10.36 4.28
N LYS A 73 5.58 -10.53 5.54
CA LYS A 73 6.87 -11.15 5.87
C LYS A 73 6.88 -12.53 5.21
N GLY A 74 7.88 -12.78 4.36
CA GLY A 74 8.14 -14.13 3.90
C GLY A 74 8.40 -15.01 5.11
N ASN A 75 7.76 -16.18 5.17
CA ASN A 75 8.14 -17.24 6.09
C ASN A 75 9.59 -17.66 5.84
#